data_AF-A0A7L1WF70-F1
#
_entry.id   AF-A0A7L1WF70-F1
#
_cell.length_a   1.000
_cell.length_b   1.000
_cell.length_c   1.000
_cell.angle_alpha   90.00
_cell.angle_beta   90.00
_cell.angle_gamma   90.00
#
_symmetry.space_group_name_H-M   'P 1'
#
loop_
_entity.id
_entity.type
_entity.pdbx_description
1 polymer ?
#
loop_
_entity_poly.entity_id
_entity_poly.type
_entity_poly.pdbx_seq_one_letter_code
_entity_poly.pdbx_strand_id
1 'polypeptide(L)'
;CEARGCTWCSTDVPNAPWCFFPEDSPYGYARSGNAEKTDKGWRVTLNKRQALTLFGNDISPIVLEVEFQTKDRLRFKLYDPNKQRFEVPLKISGPGVTAEEANYEVE
;
A
#
# COMPACT_ATOMS: atom_id res chain seq x y z
N CYS A 1 -6.07 19.02 -14.77
CA CYS A 1 -6.64 18.19 -13.70
C CYS A 1 -7.44 17.04 -14.30
N GLU A 2 -8.40 17.37 -15.16
CA GLU A 2 -9.29 16.44 -15.85
C GLU A 2 -8.60 15.29 -16.60
N ALA A 3 -7.54 15.54 -17.37
CA ALA A 3 -6.79 14.47 -18.06
C ALA A 3 -6.18 13.42 -17.11
N ARG A 4 -6.03 13.78 -15.83
CA ARG A 4 -5.62 12.89 -14.74
C ARG A 4 -6.82 12.51 -13.87
N GLY A 5 -8.06 12.53 -14.34
CA GLY A 5 -9.24 12.04 -13.61
C GLY A 5 -9.38 12.56 -12.16
N CYS A 6 -8.79 13.73 -11.86
CA CYS A 6 -8.77 14.32 -10.53
C CYS A 6 -9.84 15.41 -10.43
N THR A 7 -10.19 15.79 -9.21
CA THR A 7 -11.14 16.87 -8.93
C THR A 7 -10.43 18.21 -8.97
N TRP A 8 -10.99 19.16 -9.72
CA TRP A 8 -10.55 20.56 -9.73
C TRP A 8 -11.42 21.40 -8.81
N CYS A 9 -10.83 22.07 -7.84
CA CYS A 9 -11.48 23.03 -6.97
C CYS A 9 -10.51 24.17 -6.64
N SER A 10 -10.75 25.37 -7.19
CA SER A 10 -9.97 26.56 -6.87
C SER A 10 -10.24 27.03 -5.44
N THR A 11 -9.22 27.54 -4.76
CA THR A 11 -9.33 28.02 -3.38
C THR A 11 -8.31 29.11 -3.10
N ASP A 12 -8.68 30.04 -2.21
CA ASP A 12 -7.82 31.13 -1.72
C ASP A 12 -7.01 30.73 -0.47
N VAL A 13 -7.22 29.51 0.05
CA VAL A 13 -6.44 28.99 1.18
C VAL A 13 -5.00 28.74 0.72
N PRO A 14 -4.00 29.39 1.34
CA PRO A 14 -2.60 29.20 0.96
C PRO A 14 -2.19 27.72 1.06
N ASN A 15 -1.46 27.23 0.06
CA ASN A 15 -0.96 25.85 -0.07
C ASN A 15 -2.02 24.75 -0.25
N ALA A 16 -3.32 25.07 -0.30
CA ALA A 16 -4.34 24.08 -0.59
C ALA A 16 -4.29 23.68 -2.09
N PRO A 17 -4.32 22.37 -2.43
CA PRO A 17 -4.18 21.92 -3.81
C PRO A 17 -5.46 22.19 -4.60
N TRP A 18 -5.31 22.85 -5.75
CA TRP A 18 -6.44 23.08 -6.66
C TRP A 18 -6.87 21.82 -7.43
N CYS A 19 -6.00 20.82 -7.49
CA CYS A 19 -6.26 19.55 -8.16
C CYS A 19 -5.85 18.40 -7.23
N PHE A 20 -6.81 17.56 -6.85
CA PHE A 20 -6.62 16.50 -5.85
C PHE A 20 -7.38 15.23 -6.24
N PHE A 21 -7.05 14.10 -5.61
CA PHE A 21 -7.78 12.85 -5.83
C PHE A 21 -9.19 12.96 -5.27
N PRO A 22 -10.23 12.53 -6.01
CA PRO A 22 -11.60 12.53 -5.49
C PRO A 22 -11.74 11.65 -4.24
N GLU A 23 -12.81 11.87 -3.46
CA GLU A 23 -13.12 11.01 -2.31
C GLU A 23 -13.56 9.61 -2.78
N ASP A 24 -14.49 9.55 -3.74
CA ASP A 24 -14.90 8.33 -4.45
C ASP A 24 -13.90 7.88 -5.52
N SER A 25 -12.62 8.10 -5.25
CA SER A 25 -11.59 8.04 -6.27
C SER A 25 -11.40 6.62 -6.82
N PRO A 26 -11.36 6.46 -8.16
CA PRO A 26 -10.96 5.21 -8.81
C PRO A 26 -9.44 4.98 -8.68
N TYR A 27 -8.68 5.90 -8.10
CA TYR A 27 -7.26 5.70 -7.77
C TYR A 27 -7.05 4.74 -6.60
N GLY A 28 -5.83 4.20 -6.56
CA GLY A 28 -5.41 3.25 -5.54
C GLY A 28 -5.67 1.81 -5.97
N TYR A 29 -5.66 0.94 -4.97
CA TYR A 29 -5.74 -0.50 -5.15
C TYR A 29 -6.92 -1.07 -4.35
N ALA A 30 -7.43 -2.20 -4.82
CA ALA A 30 -8.45 -2.97 -4.13
C ALA A 30 -7.92 -4.37 -3.84
N ARG A 31 -8.39 -4.94 -2.73
CA ARG A 31 -8.06 -6.31 -2.35
C ARG A 31 -8.56 -7.29 -3.41
N SER A 32 -7.67 -8.14 -3.90
CA SER A 32 -7.98 -9.22 -4.82
C SER A 32 -7.88 -10.56 -4.07
N GLY A 33 -9.02 -11.01 -3.53
CA GLY A 33 -9.10 -12.26 -2.78
C GLY A 33 -9.01 -12.09 -1.25
N ASN A 34 -8.72 -13.19 -0.56
CA ASN A 34 -8.60 -13.21 0.90
C ASN A 34 -7.14 -13.01 1.33
N ALA A 35 -6.94 -12.55 2.56
CA ALA A 35 -5.62 -12.52 3.15
C ALA A 35 -5.13 -13.96 3.40
N GLU A 36 -3.87 -14.22 3.04
CA GLU A 36 -3.18 -15.48 3.28
C GLU A 36 -2.36 -15.35 4.57
N LYS A 37 -2.51 -16.29 5.50
CA LYS A 37 -1.68 -16.35 6.71
C LYS A 37 -0.25 -16.73 6.33
N THR A 38 0.71 -16.10 6.99
CA THR A 38 2.14 -16.42 6.94
C THR A 38 2.64 -16.69 8.36
N ASP A 39 3.83 -17.27 8.50
CA ASP A 39 4.42 -17.52 9.82
C ASP A 39 4.60 -16.25 10.65
N LYS A 40 4.74 -15.10 9.99
CA LYS A 40 5.01 -13.79 10.60
C LYS A 40 3.78 -12.87 10.63
N GLY A 41 2.66 -13.27 10.04
CA GLY A 41 1.48 -12.43 9.92
C GLY A 41 0.59 -12.85 8.76
N TRP A 42 0.43 -11.97 7.79
CA TRP A 42 -0.39 -12.25 6.62
C TRP A 42 0.05 -11.44 5.40
N ARG A 43 -0.40 -11.86 4.23
CA ARG A 43 -0.22 -11.11 2.99
C ARG A 43 -1.49 -11.11 2.16
N VAL A 44 -1.60 -10.14 1.27
CA VAL A 44 -2.76 -9.98 0.40
C VAL A 44 -2.37 -9.36 -0.93
N THR A 45 -2.99 -9.87 -2.00
CA THR A 45 -2.83 -9.32 -3.34
C THR A 45 -3.75 -8.11 -3.51
N LEU A 46 -3.21 -7.02 -4.04
CA LEU A 46 -3.93 -5.79 -4.34
C LEU A 46 -3.86 -5.51 -5.85
N ASN A 47 -5.02 -5.28 -6.47
CA ASN A 47 -5.13 -4.91 -7.89
C ASN A 47 -5.41 -3.42 -8.02
N LYS A 48 -4.76 -2.79 -9.00
CA LYS A 48 -5.02 -1.38 -9.30
C LYS A 48 -6.47 -1.24 -9.78
N ARG A 49 -7.20 -0.27 -9.22
CA ARG A 49 -8.63 -0.09 -9.47
C ARG A 49 -8.96 0.43 -10.88
N GLN A 50 -8.06 1.20 -11.48
CA GLN A 50 -8.25 1.80 -12.81
C GLN A 50 -6.99 1.75 -13.68
N ALA A 51 -7.19 1.86 -15.00
CA ALA A 51 -6.09 1.90 -15.98
C ALA A 51 -5.39 3.27 -16.08
N LEU A 52 -6.02 4.35 -15.60
CA LEU A 52 -5.48 5.70 -15.72
C LEU A 52 -4.12 5.82 -14.99
N THR A 53 -3.14 6.41 -15.67
CA THR A 53 -1.78 6.57 -15.15
C THR A 53 -1.45 8.03 -14.89
N LEU A 54 -0.67 8.30 -13.84
CA LEU A 54 -0.18 9.64 -13.54
C LEU A 54 1.22 9.87 -14.11
N PHE A 55 2.09 8.86 -14.02
CA PHE A 55 3.51 8.93 -14.35
C PHE A 55 3.99 7.76 -15.24
N GLY A 56 3.11 6.87 -15.67
CA GLY A 56 3.44 5.66 -16.41
C GLY A 56 3.95 4.52 -15.52
N ASN A 57 4.12 3.33 -16.13
CA ASN A 57 4.70 2.14 -15.50
C ASN A 57 4.03 1.73 -14.17
N ASP A 58 2.71 1.83 -14.10
CA ASP A 58 1.95 1.33 -12.96
C ASP A 58 2.12 -0.18 -12.82
N ILE A 59 2.12 -0.67 -11.57
CA ILE A 59 2.33 -2.08 -11.25
C ILE A 59 1.02 -2.66 -10.75
N SER A 60 0.50 -3.69 -11.40
CA SER A 60 -0.65 -4.45 -10.91
C SER A 60 -0.52 -5.91 -11.37
N PRO A 61 -0.70 -6.90 -10.48
CA PRO A 61 -0.94 -6.77 -9.04
C PRO A 61 0.29 -6.29 -8.25
N ILE A 62 0.06 -5.80 -7.03
CA ILE A 62 1.09 -5.70 -5.98
C ILE A 62 0.69 -6.58 -4.80
N VAL A 63 1.64 -6.96 -3.96
CA VAL A 63 1.37 -7.69 -2.71
C VAL A 63 1.69 -6.79 -1.53
N LEU A 64 0.73 -6.68 -0.62
CA LEU A 64 0.94 -6.18 0.74
C LEU A 64 1.26 -7.37 1.64
N GLU A 65 2.42 -7.36 2.26
CA GLU A 65 2.81 -8.35 3.28
C GLU A 65 3.02 -7.63 4.61
N VAL A 66 2.37 -8.15 5.66
CA VAL A 66 2.35 -7.61 7.01
C VAL A 66 2.97 -8.63 7.95
N GLU A 67 3.98 -8.18 8.70
CA GLU A 67 4.73 -8.95 9.68
C GLU A 67 4.55 -8.32 11.08
N PHE A 68 4.00 -9.10 12.01
CA PHE A 68 3.88 -8.72 13.43
C PHE A 68 5.20 -9.05 14.13
N GLN A 69 6.16 -8.12 14.05
CA GLN A 69 7.53 -8.41 14.48
C GLN A 69 7.73 -8.38 15.99
N THR A 70 7.06 -7.47 16.71
CA THR A 70 7.11 -7.44 18.18
C THR A 70 5.78 -6.90 18.71
N LYS A 71 5.62 -6.86 20.04
CA LYS A 71 4.48 -6.24 20.71
C LYS A 71 4.25 -4.79 20.25
N ASP A 72 5.32 -4.06 19.94
CA ASP A 72 5.29 -2.63 19.60
C ASP A 72 5.83 -2.33 18.20
N ARG A 73 6.03 -3.35 17.36
CA ARG A 73 6.60 -3.19 16.01
C ARG A 73 5.86 -4.01 14.97
N LEU A 74 5.15 -3.30 14.11
CA LEU A 74 4.59 -3.81 12.87
C LEU A 74 5.55 -3.48 11.72
N ARG A 75 5.74 -4.42 10.81
CA ARG A 75 6.38 -4.14 9.52
C ARG A 75 5.41 -4.50 8.42
N PHE A 76 5.32 -3.67 7.40
CA PHE A 76 4.67 -4.04 6.16
C PHE A 76 5.53 -3.64 4.98
N LYS A 77 5.33 -4.31 3.85
CA LYS A 77 5.90 -3.93 2.57
C LYS A 77 4.88 -4.10 1.46
N LEU A 78 4.96 -3.22 0.48
CA LEU A 78 4.28 -3.35 -0.80
C LEU A 78 5.34 -3.70 -1.84
N TYR A 79 5.16 -4.81 -2.55
CA TYR A 79 6.12 -5.26 -3.55
C TYR A 79 5.44 -5.80 -4.79
N ASP A 80 6.20 -5.81 -5.89
CA ASP A 80 5.80 -6.43 -7.15
C ASP A 80 6.07 -7.95 -7.06
N PRO A 81 5.02 -8.80 -7.10
CA PRO A 81 5.21 -10.24 -7.01
C PRO A 81 5.85 -10.85 -8.26
N ASN A 82 5.81 -10.15 -9.39
CA ASN A 82 6.27 -10.66 -10.68
C ASN A 82 7.68 -10.18 -11.05
N LYS A 83 8.19 -9.15 -10.35
CA LYS A 83 9.52 -8.60 -10.60
C LYS A 83 10.16 -8.09 -9.32
N GLN A 84 11.30 -8.66 -8.97
CA GLN A 84 12.11 -8.16 -7.85
C GLN A 84 12.53 -6.71 -8.12
N ARG A 85 12.23 -5.83 -7.17
CA ARG A 85 12.62 -4.42 -7.19
C ARG A 85 13.78 -4.20 -6.23
N PHE A 86 14.42 -3.04 -6.34
CA PHE A 86 15.49 -2.67 -5.42
C PHE A 86 14.96 -2.62 -3.99
N GLU A 87 15.62 -3.35 -3.10
CA GLU A 87 15.45 -3.24 -1.65
C GLU A 87 16.76 -2.73 -1.06
N VAL A 88 16.67 -1.82 -0.08
CA VAL A 88 17.85 -1.30 0.60
C VAL A 88 18.55 -2.47 1.31
N PRO A 89 19.86 -2.67 1.13
CA PRO A 89 20.60 -3.82 1.69
C PRO A 89 20.86 -3.64 3.20
N LEU A 90 19.80 -3.50 3.98
CA LEU A 90 19.83 -3.38 5.43
C LEU A 90 19.32 -4.67 6.07
N LYS A 91 20.07 -5.17 7.06
CA LYS A 91 19.64 -6.30 7.87
C LYS A 91 18.78 -5.78 9.01
N ILE A 92 17.47 -5.96 8.90
CA ILE A 92 16.53 -5.71 10.00
C ILE A 92 16.24 -7.05 10.65
N SER A 93 16.67 -7.24 11.90
CA SER A 93 16.33 -8.43 12.67
C SER A 93 14.84 -8.42 13.01
N GLY A 94 14.09 -9.35 12.43
CA GLY A 94 12.71 -9.66 12.80
C GLY A 94 12.63 -11.04 13.46
N PRO A 95 11.57 -11.33 14.24
CA PRO A 95 11.36 -12.66 14.78
C PRO A 95 11.14 -13.69 13.66
N GLY A 96 11.32 -14.97 14.00
CA GLY A 96 11.00 -16.07 13.10
C GLY A 96 9.50 -16.25 12.88
N VAL A 97 8.69 -15.88 13.87
CA VAL A 97 7.22 -16.05 13.93
C VAL A 97 6.53 -14.77 14.40
N THR A 98 5.21 -14.71 14.24
CA THR A 98 4.36 -13.62 14.75
C THR A 98 4.56 -13.38 16.24
N ALA A 99 4.47 -12.11 16.68
CA ALA A 99 4.47 -11.76 18.10
C ALA A 99 3.21 -12.29 18.79
N GLU A 100 3.36 -12.84 20.01
CA GLU A 100 2.26 -13.50 20.74
C GLU A 100 1.21 -12.53 21.30
N GLU A 101 1.55 -11.25 21.52
CA GLU A 101 0.62 -10.23 22.07
C GLU A 101 0.97 -8.84 21.53
N ALA A 102 0.38 -8.45 20.39
CA ALA A 102 0.56 -7.11 19.84
C ALA A 102 -0.22 -6.05 20.62
N ASN A 103 0.38 -4.88 20.87
CA ASN A 103 -0.27 -3.70 21.46
C ASN A 103 -1.01 -2.86 20.40
N TYR A 104 -1.25 -3.43 19.22
CA TYR A 104 -1.87 -2.77 18.07
C TYR A 104 -2.75 -3.77 17.32
N GLU A 105 -3.77 -3.24 16.65
CA GLU A 105 -4.62 -3.98 15.72
C GLU A 105 -4.44 -3.42 14.31
N VAL A 106 -4.55 -4.28 13.31
CA VAL A 106 -4.47 -3.89 11.90
C VAL A 106 -5.83 -4.18 11.27
N GLU A 107 -6.58 -3.12 10.96
CA GLU A 107 -7.88 -3.15 10.26
C GLU A 107 -7.73 -3.04 8.74
#